data_AF-A0A7Y3L4F1-F1
#
_entry.id   AF-A0A7Y3L4F1-F1
#
_cell.length_a   1.000
_cell.length_b   1.000
_cell.length_c   1.000
_cell.angle_alpha   90.00
_cell.angle_beta   90.00
_cell.angle_gamma   90.00
#
_symmetry.space_group_name_H-M   'P 1'
#
loop_
_entity.id
_entity.type
_entity.pdbx_description
1 polymer ?
#
loop_
_entity_poly.entity_id
_entity_poly.type
_entity_poly.pdbx_seq_one_letter_code
_entity_poly.pdbx_strand_id
1 'polypeptide(L)'
;MPYQGYPDGLYLVKQRSLTKGVEHYGILDIGNRRYDPNFWDGRPAVIHQVYPALRVDEFEGTGAWAVMGWITNEVMAFARMREAEKNPYYDLFGNNCEHFARFVATGKRESRQLQGAVIVAGVLAVAAMMIME
;
A
#
# COMPACT_ATOMS: atom_id res chain seq x y z
N MET A 1 8.27 -6.59 -13.58
CA MET A 1 8.23 -6.20 -12.15
C MET A 1 6.79 -6.03 -11.70
N PRO A 2 6.43 -6.29 -10.43
CA PRO A 2 5.03 -6.35 -9.98
C PRO A 2 4.17 -5.11 -10.26
N TYR A 3 4.80 -3.95 -10.50
CA TYR A 3 4.12 -2.68 -10.75
C TYR A 3 4.06 -2.27 -12.25
N GLN A 4 4.76 -2.97 -13.15
CA GLN A 4 4.75 -2.65 -14.59
C GLN A 4 3.37 -2.98 -15.16
N GLY A 5 2.53 -1.95 -15.32
CA GLY A 5 1.13 -2.07 -15.73
C GLY A 5 0.15 -1.28 -14.85
N TYR A 6 0.59 -0.75 -13.71
CA TYR A 6 -0.20 0.15 -12.88
C TYR A 6 0.09 1.61 -13.26
N PRO A 7 -0.94 2.48 -13.37
CA PRO A 7 -0.73 3.90 -13.56
C PRO A 7 -0.12 4.55 -12.31
N ASP A 8 0.41 5.76 -12.47
CA ASP A 8 0.86 6.60 -11.34
C ASP A 8 -0.24 6.72 -10.29
N GLY A 9 0.13 6.56 -9.02
CA GLY A 9 -0.81 6.59 -7.92
C GLY A 9 -0.33 5.89 -6.66
N LEU A 10 -1.21 5.86 -5.65
CA LEU A 10 -0.98 5.17 -4.39
C LEU A 10 -1.73 3.83 -4.31
N TYR A 11 -1.04 2.77 -3.90
CA TYR A 11 -1.63 1.43 -3.83
C TYR A 11 -1.40 0.79 -2.46
N LEU A 12 -2.42 0.12 -1.92
CA LEU A 12 -2.22 -0.78 -0.79
C LEU A 12 -1.52 -2.04 -1.30
N VAL A 13 -0.41 -2.41 -0.67
CA VAL A 13 0.36 -3.60 -1.03
C VAL A 13 0.63 -4.46 0.20
N LYS A 14 0.81 -5.76 -0.03
CA LYS A 14 1.27 -6.70 1.01
C LYS A 14 2.30 -7.67 0.48
N GLN A 15 3.17 -8.15 1.35
CA GLN A 15 4.08 -9.26 1.08
C GLN A 15 4.18 -10.18 2.28
N ARG A 16 4.68 -11.41 2.09
CA ARG A 16 5.06 -12.26 3.20
C ARG A 16 6.49 -11.91 3.62
N SER A 17 6.68 -11.45 4.85
CA SER A 17 8.02 -11.20 5.38
C SER A 17 8.73 -12.53 5.65
N LEU A 18 9.79 -12.82 4.89
CA LEU A 18 10.59 -14.04 5.08
C LEU A 18 11.28 -14.06 6.45
N THR A 19 11.70 -12.90 6.96
CA THR A 19 12.37 -12.78 8.25
C THR A 19 11.42 -12.96 9.43
N LYS A 20 10.17 -12.48 9.32
CA LYS A 20 9.21 -12.47 10.44
C LYS A 20 8.14 -13.57 10.34
N GLY A 21 8.03 -14.24 9.20
CA GLY A 21 7.01 -15.26 8.93
C GLY A 21 5.57 -14.74 8.80
N VAL A 22 5.33 -13.44 8.99
CA VAL A 22 4.02 -12.77 8.96
C VAL A 22 3.81 -11.93 7.70
N GLU A 23 2.55 -11.54 7.44
CA GLU A 23 2.24 -10.56 6.41
C GLU A 23 2.81 -9.19 6.79
N HIS A 24 3.36 -8.49 5.80
CA HIS A 24 3.88 -7.14 5.94
C HIS A 24 3.19 -6.24 4.91
N TYR A 25 2.63 -5.14 5.37
CA TYR A 25 1.82 -4.23 4.56
C TYR A 25 2.53 -2.90 4.34
N GLY A 26 2.19 -2.24 3.22
CA GLY A 26 2.74 -0.94 2.86
C GLY A 26 1.84 -0.20 1.88
N ILE A 27 2.27 1.02 1.57
CA ILE A 27 1.69 1.86 0.51
C ILE A 27 2.73 1.99 -0.58
N LEU A 28 2.42 1.48 -1.76
CA LEU A 28 3.23 1.69 -2.95
C LEU A 28 2.88 3.05 -3.56
N ASP A 29 3.89 3.88 -3.77
CA ASP A 29 3.82 5.16 -4.48
C ASP A 29 4.47 5.00 -5.86
N ILE A 30 3.67 5.08 -6.92
CA ILE A 30 4.13 5.06 -8.32
C ILE A 30 4.05 6.49 -8.87
N GLY A 31 5.16 6.97 -9.45
CA GLY A 31 5.23 8.31 -10.02
C GLY A 31 5.52 9.41 -8.99
N ASN A 32 5.98 9.04 -7.79
CA ASN A 32 6.37 9.97 -6.72
C ASN A 32 5.27 10.98 -6.34
N ARG A 33 4.06 10.45 -6.10
CA ARG A 33 2.87 11.22 -5.72
C ARG A 33 3.09 12.00 -4.42
N ARG A 34 3.95 11.51 -3.54
CA ARG A 34 4.35 12.16 -2.28
C ARG A 34 5.31 13.33 -2.46
N TYR A 35 5.95 13.47 -3.62
CA TYR A 35 7.04 14.42 -3.88
C TYR A 35 8.26 14.23 -2.94
N ASP A 36 8.63 12.98 -2.68
CA ASP A 36 9.85 12.64 -1.94
C ASP A 36 11.09 12.94 -2.81
N PRO A 37 12.05 13.73 -2.32
CA PRO A 37 13.23 14.12 -3.10
C PRO A 37 14.15 12.95 -3.47
N ASN A 38 14.09 11.82 -2.76
CA ASN A 38 14.91 10.64 -3.05
C ASN A 38 14.38 9.80 -4.24
N PHE A 39 13.23 10.19 -4.80
CA PHE A 39 12.49 9.47 -5.84
C PHE A 39 12.06 10.40 -7.00
N TRP A 40 12.76 11.52 -7.23
CA TRP A 40 12.44 12.46 -8.33
C TRP A 40 12.61 11.88 -9.74
N ASP A 41 13.37 10.79 -9.87
CA ASP A 41 13.49 10.01 -11.10
C ASP A 41 12.23 9.17 -11.41
N GLY A 42 11.21 9.23 -10.54
CA GLY A 42 9.90 8.60 -10.76
C GLY A 42 9.87 7.12 -10.43
N ARG A 43 10.97 6.55 -9.94
CA ARG A 43 11.02 5.14 -9.53
C ARG A 43 10.05 4.89 -8.36
N PRO A 44 9.35 3.73 -8.32
CA PRO A 44 8.37 3.50 -7.28
C PRO A 44 8.99 3.30 -5.90
N ALA A 45 8.28 3.76 -4.87
CA ALA A 45 8.67 3.61 -3.48
C ALA A 45 7.60 2.87 -2.68
N VAL A 46 8.01 2.15 -1.63
CA VAL A 46 7.09 1.63 -0.62
C VAL A 46 7.23 2.45 0.66
N ILE A 47 6.11 2.97 1.13
CA ILE A 47 5.99 3.55 2.46
C ILE A 47 5.44 2.47 3.39
N HIS A 48 6.19 2.10 4.42
CA HIS A 48 5.82 1.02 5.32
C HIS A 48 6.38 1.23 6.72
N GLN A 49 5.70 0.68 7.71
CA GLN A 49 6.15 0.79 9.10
C GLN A 49 7.13 -0.34 9.43
N VAL A 50 8.35 0.03 9.80
CA VAL A 50 9.40 -0.87 10.28
C VAL A 50 9.88 -0.34 11.62
N TYR A 51 9.59 -1.06 12.71
CA TYR A 51 9.94 -0.61 14.06
C TYR A 51 11.38 -0.07 14.15
N PRO A 52 11.59 1.13 14.74
CA PRO A 52 10.60 1.99 15.42
C PRO A 52 9.96 3.09 14.55
N ALA A 53 10.12 3.08 13.22
CA ALA A 53 9.78 4.22 12.37
C ALA A 53 8.96 3.85 11.12
N LEU A 54 8.40 4.87 10.48
CA LEU A 54 7.97 4.78 9.09
C LEU A 54 9.20 4.89 8.19
N ARG A 55 9.26 4.04 7.16
CA ARG A 55 10.31 4.03 6.16
C ARG A 55 9.71 4.24 4.78
N VAL A 56 10.52 4.87 3.92
CA VAL A 56 10.29 4.98 2.49
C VAL A 56 11.49 4.31 1.83
N ASP A 57 11.29 3.12 1.29
CA ASP A 57 12.33 2.33 0.66
C ASP A 57 11.96 2.09 -0.82
N GLU A 58 12.95 1.95 -1.69
CA GLU A 58 12.74 1.70 -3.12
C GLU A 58 12.02 0.36 -3.37
N PHE A 59 11.00 0.35 -4.23
CA PHE A 59 10.13 -0.82 -4.39
C PHE A 59 10.90 -2.07 -4.82
N GLU A 60 11.80 -1.96 -5.80
CA GLU A 60 12.54 -3.08 -6.38
C GLU A 60 13.41 -3.83 -5.35
N GLY A 61 13.90 -3.14 -4.32
CA GLY A 61 14.75 -3.72 -3.27
C GLY A 61 14.00 -4.29 -2.07
N THR A 62 12.67 -4.17 -2.01
CA THR A 62 11.90 -4.44 -0.78
C THR A 62 11.14 -5.77 -0.76
N GLY A 63 11.27 -6.58 -1.80
CA GLY A 63 10.71 -7.94 -1.87
C GLY A 63 9.55 -8.10 -2.86
N ALA A 64 8.77 -9.17 -2.68
CA ALA A 64 7.70 -9.55 -3.61
C ALA A 64 6.33 -9.13 -3.09
N TRP A 65 5.87 -7.96 -3.54
CA TRP A 65 4.60 -7.37 -3.12
C TRP A 65 3.44 -7.74 -4.06
N ALA A 66 2.30 -8.06 -3.46
CA ALA A 66 1.01 -8.16 -4.12
C ALA A 66 0.22 -6.86 -3.95
N VAL A 67 -0.34 -6.34 -5.04
CA VAL A 67 -1.24 -5.17 -5.00
C VAL A 67 -2.61 -5.62 -4.53
N MET A 68 -3.10 -4.94 -3.49
CA MET A 68 -4.40 -5.20 -2.86
C MET A 68 -5.50 -4.25 -3.38
N GLY A 69 -5.12 -3.03 -3.80
CA GLY A 69 -6.06 -2.06 -4.35
C GLY A 69 -5.46 -0.66 -4.55
N TRP A 70 -6.09 0.11 -5.42
CA TRP A 70 -5.76 1.51 -5.70
C TRP A 70 -6.45 2.44 -4.70
N ILE A 71 -5.72 3.45 -4.20
CA ILE A 71 -6.21 4.48 -3.30
C ILE A 71 -6.62 5.70 -4.13
N THR A 72 -7.93 5.90 -4.28
CA THR A 72 -8.49 6.95 -5.15
C THR A 72 -8.46 8.35 -4.54
N ASN A 73 -8.44 8.46 -3.21
CA ASN A 73 -8.38 9.75 -2.50
C ASN A 73 -6.98 9.96 -1.90
N GLU A 74 -6.02 10.32 -2.77
CA GLU A 74 -4.62 10.55 -2.39
C GLU A 74 -4.47 11.68 -1.37
N VAL A 75 -5.28 12.74 -1.48
CA VAL A 75 -5.26 13.89 -0.54
C VAL A 75 -5.49 13.41 0.89
N MET A 76 -6.52 12.58 1.10
CA MET A 76 -6.80 12.01 2.41
C MET A 76 -5.74 10.99 2.83
N ALA A 77 -5.21 10.20 1.90
CA ALA A 77 -4.13 9.27 2.19
C ALA A 77 -2.89 10.00 2.74
N PHE A 78 -2.46 11.10 2.12
CA PHE A 78 -1.34 11.91 2.59
C PHE A 78 -1.61 12.60 3.93
N ALA A 79 -2.84 13.05 4.18
CA ALA A 79 -3.21 13.58 5.49
C ALA A 79 -3.01 12.52 6.59
N ARG A 80 -3.43 11.29 6.33
CA ARG A 80 -3.30 10.15 7.26
C ARG A 80 -1.86 9.66 7.41
N MET A 81 -1.05 9.68 6.35
CA MET A 81 0.39 9.39 6.46
C MET A 81 1.06 10.38 7.42
N ARG A 82 0.82 11.69 7.24
CA ARG A 82 1.34 12.74 8.13
C ARG A 82 0.85 12.60 9.57
N GLU A 83 -0.38 12.13 9.77
CA GLU A 83 -0.91 11.82 11.10
C GLU A 83 -0.17 10.62 11.72
N ALA A 84 0.04 9.55 10.96
CA ALA A 84 0.76 8.36 11.43
C ALA A 84 2.24 8.65 11.75
N GLU A 85 2.89 9.55 11.02
CA GLU A 85 4.26 9.99 11.29
C GLU A 85 4.42 10.72 12.64
N LYS A 86 3.37 11.42 13.10
CA LYS A 86 3.39 12.13 14.39
C LYS A 86 3.29 11.19 15.59
N ASN A 87 2.83 9.96 15.40
CA ASN A 87 2.71 8.98 16.46
C ASN A 87 3.24 7.60 16.02
N PRO A 88 4.58 7.44 15.94
CA PRO A 88 5.21 6.21 15.44
C PRO A 88 5.18 5.05 16.46
N TYR A 89 4.82 5.32 17.73
CA TYR A 89 4.63 4.34 18.80
C TYR A 89 3.20 3.79 18.71
N TYR A 90 2.82 2.51 18.86
CA TYR A 90 3.44 1.30 19.40
C TYR A 90 2.47 0.12 19.14
N ASP A 91 3.00 -1.07 18.78
CA ASP A 91 2.55 -2.41 19.21
C ASP A 91 3.57 -3.46 18.69
N LEU A 92 4.23 -4.20 19.57
CA LEU A 92 5.34 -5.10 19.20
C LEU A 92 4.87 -6.39 18.50
N PHE A 93 3.56 -6.60 18.38
CA PHE A 93 2.96 -7.86 17.94
C PHE A 93 2.51 -7.90 16.48
N GLY A 94 3.24 -7.23 15.58
CA GLY A 94 3.20 -7.52 14.14
C GLY A 94 2.10 -6.84 13.30
N ASN A 95 1.08 -6.25 13.92
CA ASN A 95 -0.05 -5.65 13.18
C ASN A 95 0.15 -4.19 12.77
N ASN A 96 1.27 -3.55 13.14
CA ASN A 96 1.47 -2.11 12.90
C ASN A 96 1.56 -1.76 11.43
N CYS A 97 2.30 -2.54 10.64
CA CYS A 97 2.38 -2.33 9.21
C CYS A 97 1.01 -2.42 8.54
N GLU A 98 0.18 -3.38 8.97
CA GLU A 98 -1.20 -3.55 8.51
C GLU A 98 -2.08 -2.38 8.93
N HIS A 99 -2.06 -2.02 10.21
CA HIS A 99 -2.86 -0.92 10.76
C HIS A 99 -2.51 0.40 10.10
N PHE A 100 -1.22 0.68 9.90
CA PHE A 100 -0.74 1.84 9.17
C PHE A 100 -1.27 1.83 7.73
N ALA A 101 -0.99 0.77 6.97
CA ALA A 101 -1.31 0.75 5.56
C ALA A 101 -2.83 0.80 5.32
N ARG A 102 -3.61 0.10 6.15
CA ARG A 102 -5.08 0.17 6.12
C ARG A 102 -5.61 1.53 6.55
N PHE A 103 -5.01 2.14 7.57
CA PHE A 103 -5.39 3.48 7.99
C PHE A 103 -5.17 4.49 6.87
N VAL A 104 -4.01 4.47 6.23
CA VAL A 104 -3.73 5.33 5.08
C VAL A 104 -4.73 5.09 3.95
N ALA A 105 -4.92 3.84 3.55
CA ALA A 105 -5.79 3.47 2.43
C ALA A 105 -7.28 3.76 2.70
N THR A 106 -7.79 3.46 3.90
CA THR A 106 -9.24 3.39 4.18
C THR A 106 -9.72 4.34 5.29
N GLY A 107 -8.81 4.89 6.09
CA GLY A 107 -9.13 5.67 7.29
C GLY A 107 -9.45 4.80 8.52
N LYS A 108 -9.42 3.47 8.38
CA LYS A 108 -9.70 2.53 9.46
C LYS A 108 -8.43 1.75 9.82
N ARG A 109 -8.16 1.62 11.12
CA ARG A 109 -6.97 0.92 11.65
C ARG A 109 -7.15 -0.61 11.74
N GLU A 110 -8.34 -1.17 11.49
CA GLU A 110 -8.64 -2.59 11.77
C GLU A 110 -8.41 -3.57 10.60
N SER A 111 -7.90 -4.76 10.93
CA SER A 111 -7.51 -5.88 10.05
C SER A 111 -8.65 -6.55 9.26
N ARG A 112 -9.91 -6.52 9.74
CA ARG A 112 -11.00 -7.36 9.18
C ARG A 112 -11.99 -6.66 8.24
N GLN A 113 -11.92 -5.34 8.06
CA GLN A 113 -12.98 -4.61 7.35
C GLN A 113 -12.81 -4.50 5.82
N LEU A 114 -11.90 -5.26 5.21
CA LEU A 114 -11.75 -5.28 3.73
C LEU A 114 -12.83 -6.06 2.99
N GLN A 115 -13.84 -6.62 3.67
CA GLN A 115 -15.01 -7.18 2.99
C GLN A 115 -16.05 -6.12 2.54
N GLY A 116 -15.88 -4.84 2.90
CA GLY A 116 -16.93 -3.84 2.63
C GLY A 116 -16.49 -2.42 2.27
N ALA A 117 -15.20 -2.14 2.11
CA ALA A 117 -14.75 -0.80 1.69
C ALA A 117 -14.54 -0.77 0.17
N VAL A 118 -15.64 -0.51 -0.55
CA VAL A 118 -15.76 -0.08 -1.96
C VAL A 118 -14.48 -0.24 -2.81
N ILE A 119 -14.33 -1.43 -3.39
CA ILE A 119 -13.61 -1.62 -4.66
C ILE A 119 -14.51 -0.98 -5.72
N VAL A 120 -14.27 0.27 -6.11
CA VAL A 120 -14.76 0.73 -7.42
C VAL A 120 -13.82 0.10 -8.43
N ALA A 121 -14.24 -1.03 -8.98
CA ALA A 121 -13.65 -1.60 -10.17
C ALA A 121 -13.83 -0.59 -11.31
N GLY A 122 -12.80 0.24 -11.54
CA GLY A 122 -12.66 1.02 -12.76
C GLY A 122 -12.17 0.11 -13.88
N VAL A 123 -13.11 -0.62 -14.49
CA VAL A 123 -13.12 -1.24 -15.83
C VAL A 123 -11.77 -1.66 -16.42
N LEU A 124 -11.50 -2.98 -16.44
CA LEU A 124 -11.25 -3.76 -17.67
C LEU A 124 -11.55 -5.25 -17.38
N ALA A 125 -12.84 -5.59 -17.34
CA ALA A 125 -13.29 -6.95 -17.60
C ALA A 125 -13.83 -6.98 -19.03
N VAL A 126 -12.93 -7.18 -20.00
CA VAL A 126 -13.29 -7.77 -21.28
C VAL A 126 -12.52 -9.09 -21.36
N ALA A 127 -13.22 -10.15 -21.72
CA ALA A 127 -12.79 -11.54 -21.86
C ALA A 127 -12.85 -12.41 -20.59
N ALA A 128 -14.07 -12.88 -20.26
CA ALA A 128 -14.34 -14.30 -19.95
C ALA A 128 -15.84 -14.55 -19.70
N MET A 129 -16.70 -14.33 -20.71
CA MET A 129 -18.07 -14.85 -20.67
C MET A 129 -18.63 -15.03 -22.09
N MET A 130 -18.07 -15.98 -22.84
CA MET A 130 -18.70 -16.60 -24.01
C MET A 130 -18.09 -17.98 -24.26
N ILE A 131 -18.23 -18.92 -23.32
CA ILE A 131 -18.31 -20.37 -23.61
C ILE A 131 -19.22 -20.98 -22.53
N MET A 132 -20.19 -21.79 -22.96
CA MET A 132 -21.41 -22.28 -22.29
C MET A 132 -22.53 -21.24 -22.40
N GLU A 133 -23.53 -21.38 -23.27
CA GLU A 133 -24.22 -22.59 -23.77
C GLU A 133 -24.35 -22.64 -25.29
#